data_AF-A0A5J9W607-F1
#
_entry.id   AF-A0A5J9W607-F1
#
_cell.length_a   1.000
_cell.length_b   1.000
_cell.length_c   1.000
_cell.angle_alpha   90.00
_cell.angle_beta   90.00
_cell.angle_gamma   90.00
#
_symmetry.space_group_name_H-M   'P 1'
#
loop_
_entity.id
_entity.type
_entity.pdbx_description
1 polymer ?
#
loop_
_entity_poly.entity_id
_entity_poly.type
_entity_poly.pdbx_seq_one_letter_code
_entity_poly.pdbx_strand_id
1 'polypeptide(L)'
;MNLVAATLVVSLTALFIAGDACNLVPKLRWSDACLKACDTAAQYNLCAEKLQRGPEVAEVTVYAILVARLARMSYDDSVALAVRMISGGSLPGDERAAYQHCIDSYATARTEIVGVTTDLTNCDFARTRREYDYAVDAMNSCVSGLKPTTPLAARSAADRDLTVVAYDLGALVLGK
;
A
#
# COMPACT_ATOMS: atom_id res chain seq x y z
N MET A 1 57.55 -26.55 -7.27
CA MET A 1 56.27 -26.95 -6.62
C MET A 1 55.32 -25.78 -6.82
N ASN A 2 54.57 -25.78 -7.93
CA ASN A 2 53.70 -24.66 -8.31
C ASN A 2 52.27 -25.00 -7.90
N LEU A 3 51.73 -24.29 -6.92
CA LEU A 3 50.33 -24.36 -6.52
C LEU A 3 49.52 -23.47 -7.47
N VAL A 4 48.73 -24.08 -8.34
CA VAL A 4 47.74 -23.36 -9.15
C VAL A 4 46.48 -23.23 -8.31
N ALA A 5 46.18 -22.01 -7.86
CA ALA A 5 44.95 -21.71 -7.13
C ALA A 5 43.77 -21.72 -8.10
N ALA A 6 42.88 -22.71 -7.97
CA ALA A 6 41.64 -22.78 -8.73
C ALA A 6 40.60 -21.84 -8.10
N THR A 7 40.32 -20.72 -8.76
CA THR A 7 39.22 -19.81 -8.42
C THR A 7 37.90 -20.38 -8.94
N LEU A 8 37.07 -20.91 -8.02
CA LEU A 8 35.69 -21.30 -8.31
C LEU A 8 34.82 -20.04 -8.39
N VAL A 9 34.47 -19.62 -9.61
CA VAL A 9 33.45 -18.59 -9.84
C VAL A 9 32.07 -19.23 -9.68
N VAL A 10 31.48 -19.10 -8.50
CA VAL A 10 30.08 -19.48 -8.27
C VAL A 10 29.21 -18.40 -8.91
N SER A 11 28.70 -18.69 -10.11
CA SER A 11 27.70 -17.84 -10.75
C SER A 11 26.36 -18.05 -10.04
N LEU A 12 25.92 -17.06 -9.27
CA LEU A 12 24.54 -16.99 -8.76
C LEU A 12 23.61 -16.65 -9.93
N THR A 13 23.18 -17.67 -10.67
CA THR A 13 22.00 -17.55 -11.52
C THR A 13 20.78 -17.49 -10.61
N ALA A 14 20.31 -16.27 -10.32
CA ALA A 14 19.00 -16.07 -9.75
C ALA A 14 17.95 -16.69 -10.71
N LEU A 15 17.38 -17.82 -10.29
CA LEU A 15 16.18 -18.40 -10.89
C LEU A 15 15.01 -17.45 -10.62
N PHE A 16 14.90 -16.41 -11.44
CA PHE A 16 13.61 -15.74 -11.61
C PHE A 16 12.75 -16.72 -12.39
N ILE A 17 11.85 -17.41 -11.69
CA ILE A 17 10.68 -18.00 -12.35
C ILE A 17 9.94 -16.80 -12.95
N ALA A 18 10.19 -16.55 -14.23
CA ALA A 18 9.37 -15.68 -15.03
C ALA A 18 7.99 -16.36 -15.14
N GLY A 19 7.12 -16.12 -14.15
CA GLY A 19 5.74 -15.92 -14.51
C GLY A 19 5.75 -14.71 -15.43
N ASP A 20 5.25 -14.86 -16.65
CA ASP A 20 5.12 -13.72 -17.57
C ASP A 20 4.48 -12.58 -16.79
N ALA A 21 5.23 -11.49 -16.61
CA ALA A 21 4.71 -10.24 -16.06
C ALA A 21 3.33 -10.00 -16.65
N CYS A 22 2.32 -9.75 -15.81
CA CYS A 22 0.91 -9.69 -16.20
C CYS A 22 0.78 -9.11 -17.61
N ASN A 23 0.39 -9.94 -18.58
CA ASN A 23 0.56 -9.62 -20.00
C ASN A 23 0.11 -8.18 -20.27
N LEU A 24 0.97 -7.38 -20.93
CA LEU A 24 0.69 -6.02 -21.41
C LEU A 24 0.65 -4.87 -20.37
N VAL A 25 1.19 -5.03 -19.15
CA VAL A 25 1.34 -3.89 -18.23
C VAL A 25 2.47 -2.96 -18.68
N PRO A 26 2.23 -1.64 -18.82
CA PRO A 26 3.27 -0.71 -19.27
C PRO A 26 4.40 -0.56 -18.24
N LYS A 27 5.62 -0.39 -18.74
CA LYS A 27 6.77 0.08 -17.96
C LYS A 27 6.82 1.59 -18.01
N LEU A 28 6.82 2.23 -16.85
CA LEU A 28 6.84 3.69 -16.71
C LEU A 28 7.95 4.09 -15.73
N ARG A 29 8.40 5.35 -15.82
CA ARG A 29 9.07 5.97 -14.69
C ARG A 29 8.07 6.13 -13.54
N TRP A 30 8.54 6.10 -12.29
CA TRP A 30 7.64 6.32 -11.16
C TRP A 30 6.93 7.67 -11.25
N SER A 31 7.59 8.71 -11.75
CA SER A 31 7.02 10.04 -11.92
C SER A 31 5.89 10.06 -12.95
N ASP A 32 6.06 9.36 -14.08
CA ASP A 32 5.04 9.23 -15.12
C ASP A 32 3.84 8.40 -14.62
N ALA A 33 4.09 7.36 -13.81
CA ALA A 33 3.04 6.56 -13.19
C ALA A 33 2.22 7.42 -12.20
N CYS A 34 2.87 8.16 -11.31
CA CYS A 34 2.19 9.07 -10.37
C CYS A 34 1.40 10.15 -11.12
N LEU A 35 1.96 10.73 -12.18
CA LEU A 35 1.29 11.76 -12.98
C LEU A 35 0.03 11.23 -13.69
N LYS A 36 0.04 9.97 -14.13
CA LYS A 36 -1.11 9.33 -14.79
C LYS A 36 -2.19 8.83 -13.82
N ALA A 37 -1.77 8.43 -12.63
CA ALA A 37 -2.64 7.87 -11.61
C ALA A 37 -3.37 8.96 -10.83
N CYS A 38 -2.65 9.99 -10.37
CA CYS A 38 -3.15 10.94 -9.39
C CYS A 38 -3.78 12.19 -10.03
N ASP A 39 -4.92 12.62 -9.49
CA ASP A 39 -5.66 13.80 -9.99
C ASP A 39 -5.23 15.12 -9.33
N THR A 40 -4.54 15.05 -8.18
CA THR A 40 -4.16 16.24 -7.41
C THR A 40 -2.66 16.30 -7.14
N ALA A 41 -2.14 17.52 -6.94
CA ALA A 41 -0.74 17.74 -6.57
C ALA A 41 -0.37 17.07 -5.23
N ALA A 42 -1.30 17.02 -4.27
CA ALA A 42 -1.09 16.36 -2.98
C ALA A 42 -0.90 14.84 -3.15
N GLN A 43 -1.76 14.18 -3.94
CA GLN A 43 -1.63 12.76 -4.25
C GLN A 43 -0.36 12.46 -5.05
N TYR A 44 -0.02 13.30 -6.04
CA TYR A 44 1.24 13.16 -6.78
C TYR A 44 2.46 13.22 -5.86
N ASN A 45 2.51 14.19 -4.95
CA ASN A 45 3.62 14.34 -4.01
C ASN A 45 3.72 13.13 -3.06
N LEU A 46 2.59 12.64 -2.57
CA LEU A 46 2.55 11.44 -1.73
C LEU A 46 3.02 10.20 -2.51
N CYS A 47 2.56 10.02 -3.74
CA CYS A 47 3.01 8.96 -4.63
C CYS A 47 4.52 9.02 -4.88
N ALA A 48 5.03 10.20 -5.24
CA ALA A 48 6.45 10.46 -5.45
C ALA A 48 7.27 10.13 -4.19
N GLU A 49 6.82 10.56 -3.01
CA GLU A 49 7.49 10.29 -1.74
C GLU A 49 7.71 8.78 -1.52
N LYS A 50 6.71 7.96 -1.86
CA LYS A 50 6.77 6.50 -1.69
C LYS A 50 7.61 5.80 -2.75
N LEU A 51 7.63 6.30 -3.98
CA LEU A 51 8.28 5.61 -5.10
C LEU A 51 9.70 6.09 -5.42
N GLN A 52 10.06 7.34 -5.10
CA GLN A 52 11.34 7.96 -5.50
C GLN A 52 12.60 7.23 -4.98
N ARG A 53 12.49 6.39 -3.95
CA ARG A 53 13.60 5.57 -3.43
C ARG A 53 13.62 4.15 -4.00
N GLY A 54 12.63 3.80 -4.81
CA GLY A 54 12.51 2.52 -5.48
C GLY A 54 13.13 2.54 -6.88
N PRO A 55 12.77 1.55 -7.74
CA PRO A 55 13.22 1.51 -9.12
C PRO A 55 12.75 2.72 -9.93
N GLU A 56 13.69 3.35 -10.63
CA GLU A 56 13.41 4.53 -11.47
C GLU A 56 12.39 4.21 -12.58
N VAL A 57 12.49 3.01 -13.17
CA VAL A 57 11.55 2.49 -14.19
C VAL A 57 11.15 1.07 -13.79
N ALA A 58 9.85 0.80 -13.78
CA ALA A 58 9.28 -0.52 -13.52
C ALA A 58 7.90 -0.68 -14.17
N GLU A 59 7.37 -1.91 -14.15
CA GLU A 59 5.96 -2.16 -14.48
C GLU A 59 5.07 -1.50 -13.42
N VAL A 60 3.94 -0.94 -13.85
CA VAL A 60 3.02 -0.25 -12.94
C VAL A 60 2.54 -1.16 -11.81
N THR A 61 2.40 -2.47 -12.06
CA THR A 61 2.08 -3.47 -11.03
C THR A 61 3.08 -3.46 -9.87
N VAL A 62 4.38 -3.26 -10.13
CA VAL A 62 5.41 -3.17 -9.08
C VAL A 62 5.16 -1.97 -8.18
N TYR A 63 4.82 -0.81 -8.77
CA TYR A 63 4.51 0.40 -8.01
C TYR A 63 3.22 0.24 -7.21
N ALA A 64 2.16 -0.31 -7.80
CA ALA A 64 0.89 -0.56 -7.11
C ALA A 64 1.08 -1.52 -5.91
N ILE A 65 1.80 -2.62 -6.09
CA ILE A 65 2.13 -3.56 -5.01
C ILE A 65 2.95 -2.87 -3.90
N LEU A 66 3.96 -2.07 -4.26
CA LEU A 66 4.80 -1.38 -3.29
C LEU A 66 3.98 -0.42 -2.43
N VAL A 67 3.17 0.44 -3.03
CA VAL A 67 2.36 1.43 -2.30
C VAL A 67 1.28 0.73 -1.48
N ALA A 68 0.62 -0.32 -1.99
CA ALA A 68 -0.34 -1.12 -1.23
C ALA A 68 0.31 -1.75 0.02
N ARG A 69 1.54 -2.29 -0.10
CA ARG A 69 2.29 -2.83 1.04
C ARG A 69 2.66 -1.74 2.06
N LEU A 70 3.03 -0.54 1.59
CA LEU A 70 3.30 0.61 2.45
C LEU A 70 2.04 1.07 3.20
N ALA A 71 0.88 1.11 2.53
CA ALA A 71 -0.40 1.40 3.17
C ALA A 71 -0.69 0.40 4.29
N ARG A 72 -0.55 -0.90 4.00
CA ARG A 72 -0.74 -1.97 5.00
C ARG A 72 0.16 -1.81 6.23
N MET A 73 1.45 -1.50 6.05
CA MET A 73 2.36 -1.27 7.17
C MET A 73 1.95 -0.04 7.98
N SER A 74 1.48 1.02 7.32
CA SER A 74 0.98 2.21 8.01
C SER A 74 -0.27 1.91 8.84
N TYR A 75 -1.17 1.05 8.34
CA TYR A 75 -2.32 0.59 9.11
C TYR A 75 -1.91 -0.11 10.41
N ASP A 76 -0.93 -1.02 10.33
CA ASP A 76 -0.44 -1.76 11.50
C ASP A 76 0.11 -0.78 12.57
N ASP A 77 0.84 0.27 12.17
CA ASP A 77 1.31 1.34 13.08
C ASP A 77 0.15 2.13 13.72
N SER A 78 -0.85 2.48 12.93
CA SER A 78 -2.00 3.27 13.35
C SER A 78 -2.90 2.49 14.31
N VAL A 79 -3.11 1.20 14.06
CA VAL A 79 -3.78 0.28 14.98
C VAL A 79 -3.00 0.17 16.29
N ALA A 80 -1.67 0.04 16.24
CA ALA A 80 -0.86 0.02 17.45
C ALA A 80 -0.99 1.30 18.28
N LEU A 81 -1.08 2.47 17.63
CA LEU A 81 -1.37 3.74 18.30
C LEU A 81 -2.77 3.71 18.95
N ALA A 82 -3.80 3.31 18.21
CA ALA A 82 -5.17 3.26 18.71
C ALA A 82 -5.29 2.35 19.94
N VAL A 83 -4.71 1.15 19.88
CA VAL A 83 -4.67 0.19 20.99
C VAL A 83 -3.99 0.77 22.21
N ARG A 84 -2.82 1.43 22.04
CA ARG A 84 -2.13 2.09 23.15
C ARG A 84 -3.00 3.16 23.81
N MET A 85 -3.68 4.00 23.03
CA MET A 85 -4.55 5.05 23.55
C MET A 85 -5.76 4.49 24.31
N ILE A 86 -6.38 3.42 23.81
CA ILE A 86 -7.46 2.71 24.52
C ILE A 86 -6.94 2.12 25.84
N SER A 87 -5.82 1.41 25.81
CA SER A 87 -5.25 0.76 27.00
C SER A 87 -4.76 1.74 28.07
N GLY A 88 -4.36 2.95 27.66
CA GLY A 88 -3.90 4.00 28.57
C GLY A 88 -5.01 4.61 29.41
N GLY A 89 -6.29 4.34 29.09
CA GLY A 89 -7.45 4.81 29.87
C GLY A 89 -7.75 6.30 29.73
N SER A 90 -7.01 7.03 28.91
CA SER A 90 -7.11 8.50 28.75
C SER A 90 -8.22 8.95 27.79
N LEU A 91 -8.90 8.01 27.11
CA LEU A 91 -9.94 8.33 26.14
C LEU A 91 -11.32 8.43 26.81
N PRO A 92 -12.08 9.52 26.60
CA PRO A 92 -13.51 9.58 26.87
C PRO A 92 -14.29 8.42 26.23
N GLY A 93 -15.45 8.07 26.78
CA GLY A 93 -16.20 6.88 26.36
C GLY A 93 -16.63 6.86 24.88
N ASP A 94 -17.07 8.01 24.36
CA ASP A 94 -17.40 8.21 22.94
C ASP A 94 -16.16 8.08 22.04
N GLU A 95 -15.02 8.63 22.46
CA GLU A 95 -13.75 8.51 21.74
C GLU A 95 -13.23 7.08 21.74
N ARG A 96 -13.36 6.35 22.86
CA ARG A 96 -12.97 4.94 22.95
C ARG A 96 -13.76 4.09 21.94
N ALA A 97 -15.07 4.30 21.82
CA ALA A 97 -15.90 3.59 20.86
C ALA A 97 -15.49 3.93 19.41
N ALA A 98 -15.23 5.21 19.11
CA ALA A 98 -14.76 5.64 17.80
C ALA A 98 -13.39 5.03 17.44
N TYR A 99 -12.47 4.92 18.40
CA TYR A 99 -11.18 4.27 18.21
C TYR A 99 -11.34 2.77 17.93
N GLN A 100 -12.23 2.08 18.67
CA GLN A 100 -12.51 0.68 18.43
C GLN A 100 -13.11 0.44 17.04
N HIS A 101 -14.09 1.25 16.63
CA HIS A 101 -14.65 1.22 15.28
C HIS A 101 -13.59 1.44 14.21
N CYS A 102 -12.65 2.37 14.44
CA CYS A 102 -11.55 2.61 13.52
C CYS A 102 -10.59 1.39 13.46
N ILE A 103 -10.30 0.71 14.57
CA ILE A 103 -9.50 -0.53 14.56
C ILE A 103 -10.16 -1.61 13.69
N ASP A 104 -11.47 -1.78 13.82
CA ASP A 104 -12.22 -2.77 13.02
C ASP A 104 -12.19 -2.39 11.53
N SER A 105 -12.35 -1.10 11.22
CA SER A 105 -12.22 -0.58 9.86
C SER A 105 -10.83 -0.78 9.26
N TYR A 106 -9.75 -0.57 10.05
CA TYR A 106 -8.39 -0.90 9.63
C TYR A 106 -8.22 -2.40 9.35
N ALA A 107 -8.84 -3.27 10.14
CA ALA A 107 -8.77 -4.72 9.91
C ALA A 107 -9.42 -5.10 8.56
N THR A 108 -10.56 -4.49 8.22
CA THR A 108 -11.18 -4.62 6.90
C THR A 108 -10.24 -4.11 5.81
N ALA A 109 -9.79 -2.85 5.89
CA ALA A 109 -8.92 -2.26 4.87
C ALA A 109 -7.63 -3.07 4.65
N ARG A 110 -7.04 -3.56 5.74
CA ARG A 110 -5.86 -4.43 5.71
C ARG A 110 -6.12 -5.73 4.97
N THR A 111 -7.27 -6.36 5.19
CA THR A 111 -7.65 -7.63 4.56
C THR A 111 -7.80 -7.45 3.05
N GLU A 112 -8.51 -6.39 2.65
CA GLU A 112 -8.72 -6.06 1.24
C GLU A 112 -7.41 -5.70 0.54
N ILE A 113 -6.53 -4.89 1.16
CA ILE A 113 -5.22 -4.55 0.60
C ILE A 113 -4.30 -5.78 0.48
N VAL A 114 -4.40 -6.76 1.39
CA VAL A 114 -3.70 -8.04 1.23
C VAL A 114 -4.24 -8.76 -0.01
N GLY A 115 -5.55 -8.84 -0.18
CA GLY A 115 -6.21 -9.38 -1.37
C GLY A 115 -5.68 -8.74 -2.66
N VAL A 116 -5.68 -7.41 -2.71
CA VAL A 116 -5.13 -6.61 -3.81
C VAL A 116 -3.69 -7.02 -4.12
N THR A 117 -2.82 -7.10 -3.11
CA THR A 117 -1.41 -7.43 -3.37
C THR A 117 -1.23 -8.86 -3.88
N THR A 118 -2.08 -9.80 -3.44
CA THR A 118 -2.11 -11.18 -3.93
C THR A 118 -2.57 -11.22 -5.38
N ASP A 119 -3.66 -10.54 -5.70
CA ASP A 119 -4.23 -10.44 -7.03
C ASP A 119 -3.24 -9.81 -8.03
N LEU A 120 -2.60 -8.70 -7.65
CA LEU A 120 -1.58 -8.04 -8.45
C LEU A 120 -0.35 -8.92 -8.69
N THR A 121 0.04 -9.74 -7.70
CA THR A 121 1.18 -10.67 -7.83
C THR A 121 0.84 -11.84 -8.74
N ASN A 122 -0.40 -12.33 -8.69
CA ASN A 122 -0.86 -13.49 -9.44
C ASN A 122 -1.48 -13.14 -10.81
N CYS A 123 -1.59 -11.85 -11.13
CA CYS A 123 -2.28 -11.35 -12.32
C CYS A 123 -3.75 -11.80 -12.41
N ASP A 124 -4.41 -11.99 -11.26
CA ASP A 124 -5.83 -12.33 -11.17
C ASP A 124 -6.61 -11.10 -10.70
N PHE A 125 -7.15 -10.34 -11.65
CA PHE A 125 -7.74 -9.04 -11.37
C PHE A 125 -9.25 -9.05 -11.14
N ALA A 126 -9.88 -10.24 -11.08
CA ALA A 126 -11.33 -10.38 -11.11
C ALA A 126 -12.05 -9.66 -9.95
N ARG A 127 -11.36 -9.44 -8.83
CA ARG A 127 -11.91 -8.79 -7.64
C ARG A 127 -11.15 -7.54 -7.19
N THR A 128 -9.95 -7.31 -7.71
CA THR A 128 -9.02 -6.25 -7.25
C THR A 128 -9.65 -4.86 -7.17
N ARG A 129 -10.49 -4.47 -8.16
CA ARG A 129 -11.18 -3.17 -8.11
C ARG A 129 -12.10 -3.05 -6.89
N ARG A 130 -12.93 -4.07 -6.64
CA ARG A 130 -13.81 -4.08 -5.47
C ARG A 130 -13.05 -4.11 -4.16
N GLU A 131 -11.93 -4.84 -4.10
CA GLU A 131 -11.10 -4.87 -2.89
C GLU A 131 -10.53 -3.49 -2.58
N TYR A 132 -10.02 -2.76 -3.58
CA TYR A 132 -9.63 -1.38 -3.38
C TYR A 132 -10.77 -0.48 -2.92
N ASP A 133 -11.95 -0.58 -3.55
CA ASP A 133 -13.12 0.21 -3.16
C ASP A 133 -13.48 -0.05 -1.69
N TYR A 134 -13.52 -1.32 -1.26
CA TYR A 134 -13.78 -1.68 0.13
C TYR A 134 -12.69 -1.21 1.10
N ALA A 135 -11.42 -1.23 0.70
CA ALA A 135 -10.34 -0.69 1.51
C ALA A 135 -10.50 0.82 1.72
N VAL A 136 -10.80 1.57 0.65
CA VAL A 136 -11.02 3.01 0.71
C VAL A 136 -12.25 3.34 1.55
N ASP A 137 -13.36 2.61 1.38
CA ASP A 137 -14.58 2.79 2.14
C ASP A 137 -14.39 2.51 3.63
N ALA A 138 -13.65 1.46 3.99
CA ALA A 138 -13.31 1.18 5.37
C ALA A 138 -12.46 2.32 5.98
N MET A 139 -11.48 2.84 5.25
CA MET A 139 -10.69 3.98 5.71
C MET A 139 -11.54 5.26 5.85
N ASN A 140 -12.46 5.53 4.93
CA ASN A 140 -13.42 6.64 5.04
C ASN A 140 -14.32 6.47 6.27
N SER A 141 -14.79 5.25 6.55
CA SER A 141 -15.58 4.90 7.72
C SER A 141 -14.83 5.23 9.02
N CYS A 142 -13.56 4.83 9.14
CA CYS A 142 -12.73 5.24 10.28
C CYS A 142 -12.63 6.76 10.39
N VAL A 143 -12.19 7.46 9.34
CA VAL A 143 -11.93 8.91 9.37
C VAL A 143 -13.18 9.69 9.77
N SER A 144 -14.34 9.33 9.22
CA SER A 144 -15.62 10.01 9.50
C SER A 144 -16.11 9.82 10.95
N GLY A 145 -15.73 8.73 11.60
CA GLY A 145 -16.12 8.44 12.98
C GLY A 145 -15.22 9.10 14.04
N LEU A 146 -14.06 9.64 13.65
CA LEU A 146 -13.09 10.22 14.56
C LEU A 146 -13.29 11.73 14.75
N LYS A 147 -13.04 12.21 15.97
CA LYS A 147 -12.95 13.66 16.22
C LYS A 147 -11.66 14.22 15.56
N PRO A 148 -11.74 15.31 14.78
CA PRO A 148 -10.60 15.83 14.01
C PRO A 148 -9.38 16.23 14.85
N THR A 149 -9.57 16.59 16.12
CA THR A 149 -8.51 17.01 17.04
C THR A 149 -7.69 15.85 17.60
N THR A 150 -8.09 14.61 17.32
CA THR A 150 -7.43 13.44 17.89
C THR A 150 -6.19 13.05 17.07
N PRO A 151 -5.12 12.51 17.71
CA PRO A 151 -3.94 12.04 16.99
C PRO A 151 -4.25 10.95 15.95
N LEU A 152 -5.23 10.08 16.25
CA LEU A 152 -5.65 9.03 15.33
C LEU A 152 -6.32 9.60 14.08
N ALA A 153 -7.12 10.67 14.18
CA ALA A 153 -7.79 11.26 13.02
C ALA A 153 -6.80 11.72 11.94
N ALA A 154 -5.75 12.45 12.32
CA ALA A 154 -4.73 12.90 11.38
C ALA A 154 -3.99 11.73 10.73
N ARG A 155 -3.68 10.70 11.50
CA ARG A 155 -2.98 9.49 11.01
C ARG A 155 -3.88 8.67 10.08
N SER A 156 -5.15 8.48 10.43
CA SER A 156 -6.12 7.76 9.59
C SER A 156 -6.44 8.49 8.30
N ALA A 157 -6.44 9.82 8.29
CA ALA A 157 -6.55 10.60 7.06
C ALA A 157 -5.34 10.36 6.13
N ALA A 158 -4.12 10.38 6.66
CA ALA A 158 -2.92 10.09 5.89
C ALA A 158 -2.91 8.66 5.33
N ASP A 159 -3.34 7.68 6.14
CA ASP A 159 -3.48 6.29 5.71
C ASP A 159 -4.53 6.14 4.60
N ARG A 160 -5.67 6.84 4.72
CA ARG A 160 -6.71 6.90 3.70
C ARG A 160 -6.16 7.45 2.39
N ASP A 161 -5.42 8.56 2.43
CA ASP A 161 -4.83 9.15 1.24
C ASP A 161 -3.81 8.23 0.58
N LEU A 162 -3.00 7.52 1.38
CA LEU A 162 -2.07 6.51 0.87
C LEU A 162 -2.81 5.31 0.24
N THR A 163 -3.96 4.94 0.79
CA THR A 163 -4.84 3.90 0.23
C THR A 163 -5.38 4.30 -1.13
N VAL A 164 -5.80 5.56 -1.28
CA VAL A 164 -6.26 6.09 -2.56
C VAL A 164 -5.12 6.14 -3.58
N VAL A 165 -3.91 6.57 -3.20
CA VAL A 165 -2.76 6.50 -4.12
C VAL A 165 -2.46 5.06 -4.55
N ALA A 166 -2.56 4.08 -3.64
CA ALA A 166 -2.43 2.67 -4.00
C ALA A 166 -3.53 2.22 -4.97
N TYR A 167 -4.78 2.67 -4.78
CA TYR A 167 -5.89 2.39 -5.68
C TYR A 167 -5.67 2.99 -7.07
N ASP A 168 -5.31 4.27 -7.14
CA ASP A 168 -5.12 4.99 -8.41
C ASP A 168 -3.99 4.36 -9.25
N LEU A 169 -2.89 3.95 -8.61
CA LEU A 169 -1.83 3.18 -9.28
C LEU A 169 -2.34 1.79 -9.72
N GLY A 170 -3.13 1.12 -8.88
CA GLY A 170 -3.76 -0.15 -9.23
C GLY A 170 -4.70 -0.02 -10.44
N ALA A 171 -5.48 1.06 -10.52
CA ALA A 171 -6.41 1.32 -11.61
C ALA A 171 -5.70 1.45 -12.98
N LEU A 172 -4.44 1.89 -13.02
CA LEU A 172 -3.63 1.87 -14.23
C LEU A 172 -3.31 0.44 -14.71
N VAL A 173 -3.24 -0.54 -13.80
CA VAL A 173 -3.01 -1.96 -14.12
C VAL A 173 -4.30 -2.61 -14.65
N LEU A 174 -5.44 -2.27 -14.04
CA LEU A 174 -6.74 -2.89 -14.34
C LEU A 174 -7.33 -2.46 -15.69
N GLY A 175 -6.76 -1.44 -16.33
CA GLY A 175 -7.42 -0.66 -17.38
C GLY A 175 -8.49 0.23 -16.75
N LYS A 176 -8.45 1.54 -17.02
CA LYS A 176 -9.42 2.50 -16.47
C LYS A 176 -10.86 2.06 -16.79
#